data_AF-A0A6N8ZBB6-F1
#
_entry.id   AF-A0A6N8ZBB6-F1
#
_cell.length_a   1.000
_cell.length_b   1.000
_cell.length_c   1.000
_cell.angle_alpha   90.00
_cell.angle_beta   90.00
_cell.angle_gamma   90.00
#
_symmetry.space_group_name_H-M   'P 1'
#
loop_
_entity.id
_entity.type
_entity.pdbx_description
1 polymer ?
#
loop_
_entity_poly.entity_id
_entity_poly.type
_entity_poly.pdbx_seq_one_letter_code
_entity_poly.pdbx_strand_id
1 'polypeptide(L)'
;MNQLTVRGFDDDLSSILNHLAKQEGISLNQAALRLLRKGAGLSDGSRGNPNAISAALDDLFGAWSRDEAEGFDAALEVFGTVDEAAWS
;
A
#
# COMPACT_ATOMS: atom_id res chain seq x y z
N MET A 1 -6.10 -12.61 -24.59
CA MET A 1 -6.38 -13.72 -23.65
C MET A 1 -5.53 -14.89 -24.07
N ASN A 2 -4.49 -15.19 -23.30
CA ASN A 2 -3.67 -16.39 -23.50
C ASN A 2 -3.80 -17.24 -22.23
N GLN A 3 -4.20 -18.49 -22.40
CA GLN A 3 -4.38 -19.43 -21.29
C GLN A 3 -3.20 -20.39 -21.25
N LEU A 4 -2.53 -20.45 -20.10
CA LEU A 4 -1.47 -21.41 -19.82
C LEU A 4 -1.95 -22.34 -18.71
N THR A 5 -1.83 -23.65 -18.93
CA THR A 5 -2.08 -24.65 -17.87
C THR A 5 -0.74 -25.08 -17.30
N VAL A 6 -0.50 -24.80 -16.02
CA VAL A 6 0.73 -25.19 -15.32
C VAL A 6 0.54 -26.58 -14.71
N ARG A 7 1.39 -27.54 -15.08
CA ARG A 7 1.43 -28.89 -14.49
C ARG A 7 2.49 -28.93 -13.38
N GLY A 8 2.35 -29.86 -12.44
CA GLY A 8 3.26 -29.95 -11.29
C GLY A 8 2.97 -28.89 -10.22
N PHE A 9 1.71 -28.48 -10.10
CA PHE A 9 1.26 -27.60 -9.02
C PHE A 9 1.09 -28.43 -7.75
N ASP A 10 2.15 -28.50 -6.95
CA ASP A 10 2.18 -29.24 -5.69
C ASP A 10 1.60 -28.43 -4.51
N ASP A 11 1.45 -29.09 -3.37
CA ASP A 11 0.87 -28.51 -2.17
C ASP A 11 1.72 -27.36 -1.61
N ASP A 12 3.05 -27.44 -1.76
CA ASP A 12 3.98 -26.40 -1.31
C ASP A 12 3.79 -25.11 -2.13
N LEU A 13 3.75 -25.22 -3.47
CA LEU A 13 3.48 -24.10 -4.35
C LEU A 13 2.08 -23.52 -4.13
N SER A 14 1.09 -24.39 -3.91
CA SER A 14 -0.28 -23.98 -3.56
C SER A 14 -0.31 -23.18 -2.26
N SER A 15 0.41 -23.63 -1.23
CA SER A 15 0.49 -22.98 0.07
C SER A 15 1.12 -21.58 -0.04
N ILE A 16 2.23 -21.46 -0.75
CA ILE A 16 2.94 -20.18 -0.97
C ILE A 16 2.03 -19.18 -1.70
N LEU A 17 1.34 -19.62 -2.76
CA LEU A 17 0.47 -18.74 -3.53
C LEU A 17 -0.77 -18.31 -2.75
N ASN A 18 -1.37 -19.21 -1.98
CA ASN A 18 -2.49 -18.89 -1.11
C ASN A 18 -2.08 -17.91 0.00
N HIS A 19 -0.89 -18.08 0.57
CA HIS A 19 -0.34 -17.15 1.55
C HIS A 19 -0.15 -15.75 0.96
N LEU A 20 0.48 -15.64 -0.21
CA LEU A 20 0.67 -14.38 -0.92
C LEU A 20 -0.66 -13.71 -1.28
N ALA A 21 -1.62 -14.48 -1.80
CA ALA A 21 -2.96 -14.00 -2.14
C ALA A 21 -3.69 -13.40 -0.93
N LYS A 22 -3.64 -14.09 0.22
CA LYS A 22 -4.23 -13.58 1.48
C LYS A 22 -3.51 -12.35 2.00
N GLN A 23 -2.18 -12.36 2.01
CA GLN A 23 -1.37 -11.26 2.52
C GLN A 23 -1.59 -9.96 1.71
N GLU A 24 -1.72 -10.07 0.39
CA GLU A 24 -1.88 -8.91 -0.49
C GLU A 24 -3.34 -8.58 -0.84
N GLY A 25 -4.30 -9.42 -0.43
CA GLY A 25 -5.72 -9.25 -0.76
C GLY A 25 -6.02 -9.40 -2.25
N ILE A 26 -5.27 -10.25 -2.96
CA ILE A 26 -5.37 -10.47 -4.41
C ILE A 26 -5.85 -11.89 -4.75
N SER A 27 -6.29 -12.10 -5.99
CA SER A 27 -6.66 -13.44 -6.46
C SER A 27 -5.44 -14.38 -6.58
N LEU A 28 -5.68 -15.69 -6.48
CA LEU A 28 -4.63 -16.71 -6.65
C LEU A 28 -3.91 -16.59 -8.01
N ASN A 29 -4.65 -16.27 -9.07
CA ASN A 29 -4.08 -16.08 -10.40
C ASN A 29 -3.19 -14.82 -10.48
N GLN A 30 -3.57 -13.74 -9.79
CA GLN A 30 -2.72 -12.54 -9.69
C GLN A 30 -1.44 -12.83 -8.89
N ALA A 31 -1.54 -13.58 -7.79
CA ALA A 31 -0.38 -14.04 -7.02
C ALA A 31 0.57 -14.87 -7.90
N ALA A 32 0.03 -15.81 -8.69
CA ALA A 32 0.82 -16.63 -9.62
C ALA A 32 1.51 -15.77 -10.69
N LEU A 33 0.79 -14.87 -11.35
CA LEU A 33 1.35 -13.97 -12.35
C LEU A 33 2.45 -13.06 -11.78
N ARG A 34 2.29 -12.61 -10.53
CA ARG A 34 3.29 -11.77 -9.84
C ARG A 34 4.59 -12.53 -9.61
N LEU A 35 4.53 -13.76 -9.11
CA LEU A 35 5.72 -14.60 -8.91
C LEU A 35 6.37 -15.01 -10.24
N LEU A 36 5.58 -15.35 -11.26
CA LEU A 36 6.08 -15.68 -12.60
C LEU A 36 6.83 -14.51 -13.23
N ARG A 37 6.27 -13.29 -13.15
CA ARG A 37 6.93 -12.07 -13.63
C ARG A 37 8.21 -11.80 -12.87
N LYS A 38 8.20 -11.92 -11.54
CA LYS A 38 9.39 -11.74 -10.70
C LYS A 38 10.50 -12.72 -11.08
N GLY A 39 10.19 -14.00 -11.20
CA GLY A 39 11.14 -15.05 -11.59
C GLY A 39 11.69 -14.88 -13.01
N ALA A 40 10.89 -14.32 -13.92
CA ALA A 40 11.31 -13.99 -15.28
C ALA A 40 12.13 -12.69 -15.38
N GLY A 41 12.41 -12.00 -14.26
CA GLY A 41 13.06 -10.69 -14.28
C GLY A 41 12.19 -9.56 -14.82
N LEU A 42 10.90 -9.82 -15.08
CA LEU A 42 9.91 -8.88 -15.58
C LEU A 42 9.24 -8.11 -14.44
N SER A 43 10.00 -7.85 -13.38
CA SER A 43 9.53 -7.06 -12.24
C SER A 43 9.40 -5.61 -12.69
N ASP A 44 8.30 -5.28 -13.37
CA ASP A 44 7.87 -3.91 -13.57
C ASP A 44 7.64 -3.33 -12.17
N GLY A 45 8.58 -2.50 -11.71
CA GLY A 45 8.29 -1.58 -10.61
C GLY A 45 6.98 -0.89 -10.96
N SER A 46 5.97 -1.04 -10.10
CA SER A 46 4.65 -0.47 -10.32
C SER A 46 3.82 -1.05 -11.49
N ARG A 47 3.27 -2.24 -11.28
CA ARG A 47 1.80 -2.34 -11.29
C ARG A 47 1.34 -2.79 -9.91
N GLY A 48 1.88 -2.10 -8.91
CA GLY A 48 1.28 -2.12 -7.58
C GLY A 48 -0.17 -1.68 -7.76
N ASN A 49 -1.05 -2.37 -7.05
CA ASN A 49 -2.38 -1.88 -6.72
C ASN A 49 -2.40 -0.34 -6.73
N PRO A 50 -3.33 0.33 -7.45
CA PRO A 50 -3.52 1.78 -7.29
C PRO A 50 -3.73 2.18 -5.82
N ASN A 51 -4.13 1.24 -4.95
CA ASN A 51 -4.20 1.38 -3.49
C ASN A 51 -2.93 0.89 -2.76
N ALA A 52 -1.77 0.80 -3.42
CA ALA A 52 -0.53 0.56 -2.72
C ALA A 52 -0.29 1.76 -1.81
N ILE A 53 -0.27 1.51 -0.50
CA ILE A 53 -0.08 2.47 0.60
C ILE A 53 1.01 3.52 0.30
N SER A 54 1.99 3.17 -0.53
CA SER A 54 3.02 4.07 -1.05
C SER A 54 2.49 5.33 -1.75
N ALA A 55 1.43 5.25 -2.57
CA ALA A 55 0.89 6.41 -3.28
C ALA A 55 -0.16 7.18 -2.46
N ALA A 56 -0.71 6.56 -1.41
CA ALA A 56 -1.71 7.19 -0.55
C ALA A 56 -1.12 8.32 0.30
N LEU A 57 0.20 8.38 0.44
CA LEU A 57 0.90 9.40 1.20
C LEU A 57 1.57 10.45 0.29
N ASP A 58 1.48 10.31 -1.03
CA ASP A 58 2.12 11.24 -1.98
C ASP A 58 1.67 12.68 -1.76
N ASP A 59 0.39 12.88 -1.43
CA ASP A 59 -0.19 14.19 -1.11
C ASP A 59 0.34 14.79 0.21
N LEU A 60 1.00 14.00 1.05
CA LEU A 60 1.66 14.47 2.29
C LEU A 60 3.14 14.82 2.08
N PHE A 61 3.72 14.49 0.91
CA PHE A 61 5.10 14.82 0.59
C PHE A 61 5.15 16.14 -0.20
N GLY A 62 5.90 17.12 0.30
CA GLY A 62 6.05 18.42 -0.36
C GLY A 62 6.31 19.55 0.63
N ALA A 63 6.23 20.78 0.14
CA ALA A 63 6.21 21.98 0.97
C ALA A 63 4.78 22.53 0.99
N TRP A 64 4.35 23.06 2.14
CA TRP A 64 3.07 23.74 2.22
C TRP A 64 3.10 25.06 1.48
N SER A 65 1.99 25.35 0.80
CA SER A 65 1.69 26.72 0.41
C SER A 65 1.47 27.58 1.65
N ARG A 66 1.54 28.89 1.47
CA ARG A 66 1.35 29.84 2.56
C ARG A 66 -0.05 29.72 3.19
N ASP A 67 -1.07 29.56 2.35
CA ASP A 67 -2.47 29.48 2.80
C ASP A 67 -2.74 28.20 3.60
N GLU A 68 -2.11 27.08 3.20
CA GLU A 68 -2.18 25.81 3.95
C GLU A 68 -1.53 25.93 5.33
N ALA A 69 -0.37 26.60 5.42
CA ALA A 69 0.30 26.85 6.69
C ALA A 69 -0.53 27.74 7.62
N GLU A 70 -1.05 28.86 7.11
CA GLU A 70 -1.90 29.77 7.90
C GLU A 70 -3.19 29.09 8.38
N GLY A 71 -3.81 28.25 7.54
CA GLY A 71 -4.99 27.47 7.93
C GLY A 71 -4.70 26.42 8.99
N PHE A 72 -3.54 25.76 8.92
CA PHE A 72 -3.12 24.79 9.93
C PHE A 72 -2.82 25.44 11.28
N ASP A 73 -2.12 26.57 11.29
CA ASP A 73 -1.82 27.32 12.52
C ASP A 73 -3.10 27.80 13.21
N ALA A 74 -4.09 28.29 12.45
CA ALA A 74 -5.39 28.67 12.99
C ALA A 74 -6.14 27.47 13.60
N ALA A 75 -6.05 26.29 12.98
CA ALA A 75 -6.66 25.07 13.52
C ALA A 75 -5.98 24.59 14.82
N LEU A 76 -4.68 24.87 14.98
CA LEU A 76 -3.92 24.49 16.18
C LEU A 76 -4.14 25.42 17.37
N GLU A 77 -4.65 26.64 17.16
CA GLU A 77 -4.81 27.66 18.20
C GLU A 77 -5.59 27.13 19.42
N VAL A 78 -6.62 26.31 19.19
CA VAL A 78 -7.45 25.71 20.25
C VAL A 78 -6.66 24.78 21.19
N PHE A 79 -5.56 24.19 20.72
CA PHE A 79 -4.71 23.28 21.48
C PHE A 79 -3.55 24.00 22.19
N GLY A 80 -3.35 25.30 21.95
CA GLY A 80 -2.30 26.09 22.58
C GLY A 80 -2.60 26.50 24.02
N THR A 81 -3.82 26.31 24.49
CA THR A 81 -4.23 26.66 25.85
C THR A 81 -4.12 25.45 26.76
N VAL A 82 -3.29 25.56 27.80
CA VAL A 82 -3.18 24.51 28.84
C VAL A 82 -4.43 24.57 29.71
N ASP A 83 -5.15 23.44 29.78
CA ASP A 83 -6.24 23.26 30.75
C ASP A 83 -5.63 22.87 32.11
N GLU A 84 -5.57 23.83 33.03
CA GLU A 84 -5.04 23.61 34.38
C GLU A 84 -5.82 22.54 35.16
N ALA A 85 -7.13 22.39 34.90
CA ALA A 85 -7.96 21.38 35.57
C ALA A 85 -7.67 19.96 35.11
N ALA A 86 -7.09 19.79 33.91
CA ALA A 86 -6.63 18.49 33.41
C ALA A 86 -5.28 18.06 34.02
N TRP A 87 -4.58 18.97 34.70
CA TRP A 87 -3.25 18.77 35.29
C TRP A 87 -3.24 18.66 36.83
N SER A 88 -4.42 18.73 37.47
CA SER A 88 -4.62 18.61 38.93
C SER A 88 -5.36 17.33 39.31
#